data_AF-A0AAW6JUH7-F1
#
_entry.id   AF-A0AAW6JUH7-F1
#
_cell.length_a   1.000
_cell.length_b   1.000
_cell.length_c   1.000
_cell.angle_alpha   90.00
_cell.angle_beta   90.00
_cell.angle_gamma   90.00
#
_symmetry.space_group_name_H-M   'P 1'
#
loop_
_entity.id
_entity.type
_entity.pdbx_description
1 polymer ?
#
loop_
_entity_poly.entity_id
_entity_poly.type
_entity_poly.pdbx_seq_one_letter_code
_entity_poly.pdbx_strand_id
1 'polypeptide(L)' 'MILKLLKNRLGSPSLDIQQQIANLPIAKLDKLSDRLLDFNSENELREWIKSNLS' A
#
# COMPACT_ATOMS: atom_id res chain seq x y z
N MET A 1 -10.12 -4.69 1.21
CA MET A 1 -10.65 -3.50 0.50
C MET A 1 -9.53 -2.59 -0.01
N ILE A 2 -8.47 -2.36 0.77
CA ILE A 2 -7.29 -1.53 0.41
C ILE A 2 -6.68 -1.90 -0.95
N LEU A 3 -6.46 -3.19 -1.23
CA LEU A 3 -5.94 -3.65 -2.54
C LEU A 3 -6.78 -3.21 -3.74
N LYS A 4 -8.11 -3.15 -3.58
CA LYS A 4 -9.02 -2.71 -4.64
C LYS A 4 -8.91 -1.20 -4.87
N LEU A 5 -8.70 -0.43 -3.80
CA LEU A 5 -8.50 1.02 -3.87
C LEU A 5 -7.15 1.36 -4.49
N LEU A 6 -6.08 0.64 -4.10
CA LEU A 6 -4.78 0.74 -4.74
C LEU A 6 -4.86 0.39 -6.23
N LYS A 7 -5.60 -0.66 -6.58
CA LYS A 7 -5.83 -1.03 -7.99
C LYS A 7 -6.48 0.10 -8.80
N ASN A 8 -7.41 0.83 -8.20
CA ASN A 8 -8.08 1.95 -8.86
C ASN A 8 -7.19 3.20 -8.96
N ARG A 9 -6.24 3.39 -8.03
CA ARG A 9 -5.36 4.57 -7.97
C ARG A 9 -4.07 4.39 -8.77
N LEU A 10 -3.36 3.29 -8.54
CA LEU A 10 -2.02 3.04 -9.07
C LEU A 10 -2.02 2.06 -10.25
N GLY A 11 -3.20 1.58 -10.66
CA GLY A 11 -3.32 0.44 -11.59
C GLY A 11 -3.08 -0.88 -10.86
N SER A 12 -2.99 -2.00 -11.59
CA SER A 12 -2.81 -3.33 -10.98
C SER A 12 -1.48 -3.42 -10.21
N PRO A 13 -1.50 -3.44 -8.86
CA PRO A 13 -0.27 -3.50 -8.10
C PRO A 13 0.40 -4.86 -8.28
N SER A 14 1.73 -4.85 -8.36
CA SER A 14 2.55 -6.06 -8.47
C SER A 14 2.28 -7.04 -7.34
N LEU A 15 2.40 -8.35 -7.60
CA LEU A 15 2.13 -9.40 -6.61
C LEU A 15 2.96 -9.23 -5.31
N ASP A 16 4.19 -8.72 -5.45
CA ASP A 16 5.09 -8.35 -4.34
C ASP A 16 4.44 -7.34 -3.38
N ILE A 17 3.89 -6.24 -3.91
CA ILE A 17 3.21 -5.21 -3.13
C ILE A 17 1.98 -5.81 -2.43
N GLN A 18 1.24 -6.69 -3.11
CA GLN A 18 0.06 -7.32 -2.51
C GLN A 18 0.43 -8.18 -1.31
N GLN A 19 1.52 -8.94 -1.40
CA GLN A 19 2.04 -9.73 -0.28
C GLN A 19 2.54 -8.85 0.86
N GLN A 20 3.27 -7.78 0.55
CA GLN A 20 3.74 -6.86 1.59
C GLN A 20 2.58 -6.19 2.34
N ILE A 21 1.52 -5.77 1.63
CA ILE A 21 0.33 -5.20 2.26
C ILE A 21 -0.41 -6.25 3.09
N ALA A 22 -0.52 -7.49 2.60
CA ALA A 22 -1.15 -8.57 3.36
C ALA A 22 -0.41 -8.90 4.66
N ASN A 23 0.91 -8.69 4.69
CA ASN A 23 1.75 -8.88 5.87
C ASN A 23 1.80 -7.66 6.81
N LEU A 24 1.18 -6.52 6.45
CA LEU A 24 1.19 -5.34 7.31
C LEU A 24 0.29 -5.54 8.53
N PRO A 25 0.71 -5.04 9.71
CA PRO A 25 -0.15 -4.97 10.89
C PRO A 25 -1.40 -4.13 10.61
N ILE A 26 -2.52 -4.48 11.24
CA ILE A 26 -3.80 -3.75 11.09
C ILE A 26 -3.65 -2.25 11.38
N ALA A 27 -2.87 -1.88 12.40
CA ALA A 27 -2.59 -0.48 12.72
C ALA A 27 -1.86 0.30 11.60
N LYS A 28 -1.10 -0.39 10.75
CA LYS A 28 -0.45 0.19 9.57
C LYS A 28 -1.38 0.22 8.36
N LEU A 29 -2.28 -0.76 8.23
CA LEU A 29 -3.31 -0.77 7.19
C LEU A 29 -4.27 0.42 7.31
N ASP A 30 -4.59 0.83 8.54
CA ASP A 30 -5.39 2.03 8.81
C ASP A 30 -4.68 3.29 8.29
N LYS A 31 -3.41 3.48 8.68
CA LYS A 31 -2.55 4.58 8.19
C LYS A 31 -2.35 4.56 6.68
N LEU A 32 -2.26 3.36 6.09
CA LEU A 32 -2.14 3.18 4.65
C LEU A 32 -3.41 3.65 3.95
N SER A 33 -4.58 3.43 4.56
CA SER A 33 -5.88 3.84 4.01
C SER A 33 -6.06 5.36 4.05
N ASP A 34 -5.62 6.02 5.12
CA ASP A 34 -5.62 7.49 5.23
C ASP A 34 -4.76 8.16 4.15
N ARG A 35 -3.58 7.60 3.89
CA ARG A 35 -2.65 8.13 2.88
C ARG A 35 -2.81 7.51 1.49
N LEU A 36 -3.82 6.69 1.29
CA LEU A 36 -3.99 5.95 0.04
C LEU A 36 -4.15 6.88 -1.17
N LEU A 37 -4.72 8.07 -0.93
CA LEU A 37 -4.95 9.09 -1.94
C LEU A 37 -3.70 9.94 -2.23
N ASP A 38 -2.68 9.90 -1.37
CA ASP A 38 -1.41 10.61 -1.53
C ASP A 38 -0.43 9.86 -2.45
N PHE A 39 -0.58 8.55 -2.62
CA PHE A 39 0.30 7.79 -3.52
C PHE A 39 -0.03 8.07 -4.99
N ASN A 40 0.96 8.54 -5.73
CA ASN A 40 0.86 8.76 -7.17
C ASN A 40 1.57 7.66 -7.98
N SER A 41 2.36 6.82 -7.31
CA SER A 41 3.09 5.72 -7.95
C SER A 41 3.22 4.48 -7.05
N GLU A 42 3.38 3.31 -7.68
CA GLU A 42 3.70 2.05 -6.95
C GLU A 42 5.03 2.18 -6.18
N ASN A 43 5.98 2.97 -6.69
CA ASN A 43 7.28 3.14 -6.05
C ASN A 43 7.17 3.90 -4.72
N GLU A 44 6.34 4.95 -4.65
CA GLU A 44 6.06 5.65 -3.38
C GLU A 44 5.39 4.76 -2.36
N LEU A 45 4.43 3.93 -2.80
CA LEU A 45 3.79 2.95 -1.95
C LEU A 45 4.82 1.95 -1.40
N ARG A 46 5.74 1.47 -2.25
CA ARG A 46 6.78 0.52 -1.86
C ARG A 46 7.74 1.11 -0.82
N GLU A 47 8.19 2.33 -1.03
CA GLU A 47 9.06 3.05 -0.08
C GLU A 47 8.34 3.29 1.25
N TRP A 48 7.05 3.66 1.21
CA TRP A 48 6.25 3.84 2.40
C TRP A 48 6.09 2.54 3.19
N ILE A 49 5.80 1.43 2.51
CA ILE A 49 5.66 0.11 3.15
C ILE A 49 6.98 -0.30 3.82
N LYS A 50 8.13 -0.16 3.14
CA LYS A 50 9.45 -0.44 3.71
C LYS A 50 9.75 0.41 4.94
N SER A 51 9.51 1.72 4.85
CA SER A 51 9.72 2.66 5.96
C SER A 51 8.78 2.40 7.15
N ASN A 52 7.70 1.64 6.97
CA ASN A 52 6.73 1.34 8.02
C ASN A 52 6.79 -0.11 8.53
N LEU A 53 7.56 -0.98 7.88
CA LEU A 53 7.85 -2.36 8.29
C LEU A 53 9.12 -2.51 9.13
N SER A 54 10.03 -1.52 9.10
CA SER A 54 11.21 -1.45 10.00
C SER A 54 10.88 -0.86 11.37
#